data_AF-A0A822D8U3-F1
#
_entry.id   AF-A0A822D8U3-F1
#
_cell.length_a   1.000
_cell.length_b   1.000
_cell.length_c   1.000
_cell.angle_alpha   90.00
_cell.angle_beta   90.00
_cell.angle_gamma   90.00
#
_symmetry.space_group_name_H-M   'P 1'
#
loop_
_entity.id
_entity.type
_entity.pdbx_description
1 polymer ?
#
loop_
_entity_poly.entity_id
_entity_poly.type
_entity_poly.pdbx_seq_one_letter_code
_entity_poly.pdbx_strand_id
1 'polypeptide(L)'
;HLSFDEYQVLQFNQDYLRRALNVEQIEIHLTDGNDNETAGVSTVEDIIPGKPLVHFRHEASVTIRLINRQPYTSNFEWSLPIMNGDTIEQL
;
A
#
# COMPACT_ATOMS: atom_id res chain seq x y z
N HIS A 1 -29.11 3.14 2.00
CA HIS A 1 -28.80 1.77 1.58
C HIS A 1 -28.16 1.84 0.21
N LEU A 2 -26.98 1.27 0.03
CA LEU A 2 -26.33 1.19 -1.28
C LEU A 2 -27.06 0.16 -2.15
N SER A 3 -27.19 0.41 -3.45
CA SER A 3 -27.80 -0.52 -4.40
C SER A 3 -26.84 -1.60 -4.91
N PHE A 4 -25.62 -1.61 -4.39
CA PHE A 4 -24.52 -2.48 -4.80
C PHE A 4 -23.68 -2.90 -3.60
N ASP A 5 -22.88 -3.95 -3.78
CA ASP A 5 -21.89 -4.41 -2.82
C ASP A 5 -20.65 -3.52 -2.89
N GLU A 6 -20.46 -2.67 -1.88
CA GLU A 6 -19.35 -1.72 -1.80
C GLU A 6 -18.00 -2.42 -1.72
N TYR A 7 -17.90 -3.48 -0.93
CA TYR A 7 -16.66 -4.22 -0.73
C TYR A 7 -16.22 -4.89 -2.03
N GLN A 8 -17.15 -5.55 -2.72
CA GLN A 8 -16.89 -6.17 -4.01
C GLN A 8 -16.44 -5.15 -5.07
N VAL A 9 -17.07 -3.97 -5.10
CA VAL A 9 -16.70 -2.90 -6.03
C VAL A 9 -15.29 -2.38 -5.75
N LEU A 10 -14.93 -2.18 -4.48
CA LEU A 10 -13.58 -1.74 -4.11
C LEU A 10 -12.53 -2.79 -4.46
N GLN A 11 -12.78 -4.07 -4.17
CA GLN A 11 -11.87 -5.16 -4.56
C GLN A 11 -11.68 -5.25 -6.07
N PHE A 12 -12.77 -5.16 -6.85
CA PHE A 12 -12.70 -5.22 -8.31
C PHE A 12 -11.83 -4.11 -8.91
N ASN A 13 -11.84 -2.93 -8.29
CA ASN A 13 -11.09 -1.75 -8.77
C ASN A 13 -9.76 -1.54 -8.05
N GLN A 14 -9.31 -2.48 -7.20
CA GLN A 14 -8.16 -2.29 -6.32
C GLN A 14 -6.87 -1.95 -7.08
N ASP A 15 -6.61 -2.61 -8.21
CA ASP A 15 -5.44 -2.32 -9.05
C ASP A 15 -5.45 -0.92 -9.67
N TYR A 16 -6.63 -0.46 -10.09
CA TYR A 16 -6.80 0.89 -10.59
C TYR A 16 -6.54 1.91 -9.47
N LEU A 17 -7.13 1.69 -8.29
CA LEU A 17 -6.95 2.55 -7.13
C LEU A 17 -5.47 2.63 -6.73
N ARG A 18 -4.78 1.50 -6.71
CA ARG A 18 -3.34 1.41 -6.39
C ARG A 18 -2.50 2.29 -7.31
N ARG A 19 -2.73 2.19 -8.63
CA ARG A 19 -2.02 2.99 -9.64
C ARG A 19 -2.41 4.46 -9.59
N ALA A 20 -3.71 4.76 -9.43
CA ALA A 20 -4.23 6.13 -9.42
C ALA A 20 -3.76 6.91 -8.19
N LEU A 21 -3.66 6.25 -7.03
CA LEU A 21 -3.17 6.83 -5.79
C LEU A 21 -1.64 6.75 -5.65
N ASN A 22 -0.95 6.07 -6.58
CA ASN A 22 0.49 5.85 -6.57
C ASN A 22 0.98 5.27 -5.22
N VAL A 23 0.29 4.24 -4.75
CA VAL A 23 0.63 3.50 -3.53
C VAL A 23 1.06 2.08 -3.89
N GLU A 24 1.92 1.49 -3.05
CA GLU A 24 2.44 0.14 -3.30
C GLU A 24 1.36 -0.93 -3.09
N GLN A 25 0.60 -0.82 -2.01
CA GLN A 25 -0.42 -1.77 -1.61
C GLN A 25 -1.67 -1.04 -1.10
N ILE A 26 -2.83 -1.65 -1.31
CA ILE A 26 -4.11 -1.23 -0.72
C ILE A 26 -4.69 -2.44 -0.01
N GLU A 27 -5.08 -2.24 1.25
CA GLU A 27 -5.76 -3.24 2.07
C GLU A 27 -7.20 -2.76 2.30
N ILE A 28 -8.18 -3.62 2.03
CA ILE A 28 -9.61 -3.30 2.17
C ILE A 28 -10.18 -4.25 3.22
N HIS A 29 -10.57 -3.69 4.37
CA HIS A 29 -11.16 -4.43 5.49
C HIS A 29 -12.64 -4.10 5.63
N LEU A 30 -13.41 -5.09 6.06
CA LEU A 30 -14.79 -4.88 6.50
C LEU A 30 -14.80 -4.44 7.97
N THR A 31 -15.76 -3.59 8.33
CA THR A 31 -15.90 -3.07 9.70
C THR A 31 -16.38 -4.11 10.71
N ASP A 32 -16.99 -5.21 10.26
CA ASP A 32 -17.44 -6.33 11.08
C ASP A 32 -16.42 -7.50 11.12
N GLY A 33 -15.31 -7.39 10.37
CA GLY A 33 -14.24 -8.37 10.37
C GLY A 33 -13.45 -8.36 11.68
N ASN A 34 -13.01 -9.53 12.13
CA ASN A 34 -12.24 -9.74 13.36
C ASN A 34 -10.79 -9.19 13.30
N ASP A 35 -10.50 -8.30 12.34
CA ASP A 35 -9.21 -7.70 12.08
C ASP A 35 -9.01 -6.53 13.06
N ASN A 36 -8.67 -6.88 14.30
CA ASN A 36 -8.42 -5.98 15.42
C ASN A 36 -7.23 -5.00 15.21
N GLU A 37 -6.59 -4.98 14.04
CA GLU A 37 -5.40 -4.16 13.80
C GLU A 37 -5.71 -2.75 13.28
N THR A 38 -6.90 -2.50 12.73
CA THR A 38 -7.31 -1.15 12.29
C THR A 38 -7.93 -0.32 13.43
N ALA A 39 -8.14 -0.91 14.61
CA ALA A 39 -8.77 -0.29 15.79
C ALA A 39 -7.94 0.81 16.48
N GLY A 40 -6.90 1.35 15.82
CA GLY A 40 -6.00 2.34 16.39
C GLY A 40 -6.30 3.79 16.01
N VAL A 41 -7.10 4.07 14.97
CA VAL A 41 -7.09 5.42 14.35
C VAL A 41 -8.45 6.13 14.35
N SER A 42 -9.58 5.44 14.54
CA SER A 42 -10.91 6.09 14.66
C SER A 42 -11.92 5.17 15.36
N THR A 43 -12.89 5.76 16.06
CA THR A 43 -14.07 5.05 16.57
C THR A 43 -14.83 4.41 15.42
N VAL A 44 -14.99 3.08 15.44
CA VAL A 44 -15.74 2.31 14.41
C VAL A 44 -17.13 2.90 14.14
N GLU A 45 -17.69 3.59 15.12
CA GLU A 45 -18.98 4.28 15.08
C GLU A 45 -19.11 5.35 13.98
N ASP A 46 -18.00 5.93 13.51
CA ASP A 46 -18.00 6.98 12.49
C ASP A 46 -18.01 6.44 11.04
N ILE A 47 -17.86 5.12 10.87
CA ILE A 47 -17.77 4.48 9.54
C ILE A 47 -19.18 4.14 9.04
N ILE A 48 -19.58 4.75 7.91
CA ILE A 48 -20.90 4.56 7.31
C ILE A 48 -20.80 4.11 5.85
N PRO A 49 -21.75 3.28 5.34
CA PRO A 49 -21.76 2.84 3.95
C PRO A 49 -21.70 4.01 2.95
N GLY A 50 -20.84 3.89 1.95
CA GLY A 50 -20.60 4.93 0.93
C GLY A 50 -19.63 6.02 1.36
N LYS A 51 -19.09 5.96 2.59
CA LYS A 51 -17.99 6.81 3.07
C LYS A 51 -16.98 5.95 3.83
N PRO A 52 -16.17 5.16 3.11
CA PRO A 52 -15.13 4.36 3.75
C PRO A 52 -14.07 5.26 4.39
N LEU A 53 -13.52 4.81 5.51
CA LEU A 53 -12.38 5.45 6.16
C LEU A 53 -11.09 5.04 5.45
N VAL A 54 -10.23 6.00 5.14
CA VAL A 54 -8.99 5.77 4.40
C VAL A 54 -7.80 6.22 5.24
N HIS A 55 -6.85 5.31 5.48
CA HIS A 55 -5.61 5.59 6.18
C HIS A 55 -4.41 5.29 5.29
N PHE A 56 -3.49 6.25 5.23
CA PHE A 56 -2.20 6.07 4.58
C PHE A 56 -1.14 5.85 5.64
N ARG A 57 -0.32 4.81 5.46
CA ARG A 57 0.85 4.53 6.28
C ARG A 57 2.07 4.30 5.40
N HIS A 58 3.24 4.64 5.92
CA HIS A 58 4.50 4.25 5.32
C HIS A 58 5.01 3.00 6.02
N GLU A 59 5.37 1.98 5.25
CA GLU A 59 6.01 0.79 5.80
C GLU A 59 7.52 0.98 5.93
N ALA A 60 8.13 0.21 6.85
CA ALA A 60 9.57 0.20 7.01
C ALA A 60 10.24 -0.44 5.79
N SER A 61 11.34 0.15 5.33
CA SER A 61 12.16 -0.37 4.24
C SER A 61 13.64 -0.34 4.58
N VAL A 62 14.42 -1.18 3.90
CA VAL A 62 15.88 -1.20 3.95
C VAL A 62 16.42 -0.69 2.63
N THR A 63 17.12 0.44 2.64
CA THR A 63 17.72 1.00 1.42
C THR A 63 19.03 0.30 1.07
N ILE A 64 19.08 -0.33 -0.10
CA ILE A 64 20.30 -0.87 -0.70
C ILE A 64 20.96 0.20 -1.55
N ARG A 65 22.30 0.34 -1.40
CA ARG A 65 23.12 1.21 -2.23
C ARG A 65 24.00 0.37 -3.16
N LEU A 66 23.78 0.52 -4.46
CA LEU A 66 24.56 -0.08 -5.52
C LEU A 66 25.56 0.96 -6.02
N ILE A 67 26.86 0.68 -5.90
CA ILE A 67 27.92 1.62 -6.27
C ILE A 67 28.83 0.94 -7.28
N ASN A 68 28.98 1.53 -8.47
CA ASN A 68 29.98 1.09 -9.42
C ASN A 68 31.38 1.54 -8.96
N ARG A 69 32.22 0.57 -8.60
CA ARG A 69 33.61 0.81 -8.16
C ARG A 69 34.64 0.55 -9.26
N GLN A 70 34.25 0.33 -10.50
CA GLN A 70 35.18 0.00 -11.58
C GLN A 70 36.02 1.21 -12.00
N PRO A 71 37.36 1.13 -11.92
CA PRO A 71 38.25 2.19 -12.37
C PRO A 71 38.04 2.52 -13.85
N TYR A 72 38.20 3.79 -14.21
CA TYR A 72 38.07 4.28 -15.60
C TYR A 72 36.67 4.09 -16.22
N THR A 73 35.63 3.89 -15.38
CA THR A 73 34.22 3.92 -15.80
C THR A 73 33.51 5.09 -15.11
N SER A 74 32.38 5.55 -15.66
CA SER A 74 31.55 6.55 -15.01
C SER A 74 31.05 6.02 -13.68
N ASN A 75 31.31 6.75 -12.59
CA ASN A 75 30.76 6.42 -11.28
C ASN A 75 29.24 6.58 -11.35
N PHE A 76 28.52 5.50 -11.08
CA PHE A 76 27.09 5.52 -10.89
C PHE A 76 26.74 4.90 -9.55
N GLU A 77 25.82 5.56 -8.86
CA GLU A 77 25.26 5.13 -7.60
C GLU A 77 23.75 5.03 -7.77
N TRP A 78 23.17 3.94 -7.29
CA TRP A 78 21.73 3.75 -7.22
C TRP A 78 21.35 3.41 -5.78
N SER A 79 20.38 4.13 -5.24
CA SER A 79 19.72 3.79 -3.98
C SER A 79 18.34 3.22 -4.25
N LEU A 80 18.05 2.04 -3.73
CA LEU A 80 16.79 1.32 -3.91
C LEU A 80 16.25 0.91 -2.54
N PRO A 81 15.09 1.44 -2.09
CA PRO A 81 14.43 0.96 -0.89
C PRO A 81 13.80 -0.42 -1.15
N ILE A 82 14.10 -1.38 -0.29
CA ILE A 82 13.50 -2.73 -0.31
C ILE A 82 12.52 -2.85 0.85
N MET A 83 11.27 -3.17 0.54
CA MET A 83 10.19 -3.41 1.49
C MET A 83 10.00 -4.91 1.73
N ASN A 84 9.23 -5.26 2.76
CA ASN A 84 8.94 -6.65 3.07
C ASN A 84 8.00 -7.24 2.01
N GLY A 85 8.42 -8.34 1.37
CA GLY A 85 7.64 -9.00 0.33
C GLY A 85 8.01 -8.59 -1.11
N ASP A 86 8.94 -7.65 -1.30
CA ASP A 86 9.44 -7.31 -2.63
C ASP A 86 10.03 -8.53 -3.33
N THR A 87 9.66 -8.71 -4.60
CA THR A 87 10.20 -9.74 -5.48
C THR A 87 11.09 -9.15 -6.55
N ILE A 88 11.91 -9.97 -7.22
CA ILE A 88 12.81 -9.53 -8.29
C ILE A 88 12.04 -8.86 -9.45
N GLU A 89 10.78 -9.22 -9.66
CA GLU A 89 9.95 -8.65 -10.74
C GLU A 89 9.46 -7.23 -10.43
N GLN A 90 9.49 -6.82 -9.15
CA GLN A 90 9.04 -5.52 -8.67
C GLN A 90 10.20 -4.54 -8.40
N LEU A 91 11.45 -5.02 -8.45
CA LEU A 91 12.69 -4.27 -8.21
C LEU A 91 13.41 -3.93 -9.52
#